data_AF-A0A2N0B6U6-F1
#
_entry.id   AF-A0A2N0B6U6-F1
#
_cell.length_a   1.000
_cell.length_b   1.000
_cell.length_c   1.000
_cell.angle_alpha   90.00
_cell.angle_beta   90.00
_cell.angle_gamma   90.00
#
_symmetry.space_group_name_H-M   'P 1'
#
loop_
_entity.id
_entity.type
_entity.pdbx_description
1 polymer ?
#
loop_
_entity_poly.entity_id
_entity_poly.type
_entity_poly.pdbx_seq_one_letter_code
_entity_poly.pdbx_strand_id
1 'polypeptide(L)'
;MKAYEKIGILCLYYTFTVIVSILVLTACNSTGNTRFFKDQAYHFQTLRALNDVKTDGAEVGEVMEAIRSIREGDAQSWYEGWENAAERVSTRAEKYLDRKSRGRAYLRAHNYVRTAEFFLPPDDAKRIPSFRKGVELFYKGLDTLGIRYERIAIPYEEGTRLNAVYYPGPKGAGRKPLLILLGGFDSTLEELYFVLGQAAYERGFNLLTYEGPGQGSVIRFQNLGFTHEWEKPTKVVIDSFLSGHERPSKMILIGMSLGGYLAPRAAAFEERIDGVVSYDAFFDGGEIARKTVPGFVDWLRENRLDRWIDALVYVKSSFSPSFAWAVSNAQWTMKTKNPRESMDAFRAYSLRDSASKIRQDVLILTGEEDHFIPPGQAEEFRSSLTNAKSVTSIRYDRASGGAEHCQLGAQVLWHADFFGWMTRFETKESKR
;
A
#
# COMPACT_ATOMS: atom_id res chain seq x y z
N MET A 1 71.47 -17.52 12.68
CA MET A 1 70.60 -16.91 11.66
C MET A 1 69.74 -17.91 10.89
N LYS A 2 70.28 -18.99 10.28
CA LYS A 2 69.49 -19.93 9.45
C LYS A 2 68.41 -20.77 10.17
N ALA A 3 68.48 -20.92 11.49
CA ALA A 3 67.48 -21.69 12.26
C ALA A 3 66.21 -20.89 12.60
N TYR A 4 66.33 -19.57 12.77
CA TYR A 4 65.20 -18.70 13.12
C TYR A 4 64.31 -18.40 11.90
N GLU A 5 64.88 -18.31 10.69
CA GLU A 5 64.10 -18.15 9.46
C GLU A 5 63.21 -19.36 9.15
N LYS A 6 63.70 -20.59 9.41
CA LYS A 6 62.90 -21.81 9.19
C LYS A 6 61.70 -21.91 10.12
N ILE A 7 61.83 -21.46 11.37
CA ILE A 7 60.74 -21.47 12.35
C ILE A 7 59.68 -20.41 11.99
N GLY A 8 60.11 -19.23 11.52
CA GLY A 8 59.21 -18.16 11.06
C GLY A 8 58.36 -18.58 9.86
N ILE A 9 58.97 -19.25 8.87
CA ILE A 9 58.26 -19.75 7.68
C ILE A 9 57.27 -20.87 8.05
N LEU A 10 57.64 -21.78 8.96
CA LEU A 10 56.77 -22.86 9.42
C LEU A 10 55.56 -22.33 10.20
N CYS A 11 55.76 -21.33 11.06
CA CYS A 11 54.67 -20.63 11.76
C CYS A 11 53.74 -19.91 10.78
N LEU A 12 54.27 -19.22 9.77
CA LEU A 12 53.44 -18.55 8.75
C LEU A 12 52.61 -19.54 7.94
N TYR A 13 53.19 -20.69 7.56
CA TYR A 13 52.47 -21.75 6.87
C TYR A 13 51.36 -22.34 7.75
N TYR A 14 51.64 -22.60 9.03
CA TYR A 14 50.66 -23.16 9.96
C TYR A 14 49.51 -22.17 10.22
N THR A 15 49.83 -20.89 10.43
CA THR A 15 48.84 -19.83 10.63
C THR A 15 47.98 -19.63 9.38
N PHE A 16 48.59 -19.63 8.18
CA PHE A 16 47.87 -19.55 6.91
C PHE A 16 46.96 -20.77 6.70
N THR A 17 47.44 -21.98 6.98
CA THR A 17 46.65 -23.21 6.82
C THR A 17 45.49 -23.28 7.80
N VAL A 18 45.68 -22.82 9.05
CA VAL A 18 44.61 -22.72 10.06
C VAL A 18 43.58 -21.65 9.67
N ILE A 19 44.01 -20.48 9.19
CA ILE A 19 43.10 -19.41 8.70
C ILE A 19 42.30 -19.87 7.48
N VAL A 20 42.94 -20.53 6.51
CA VAL A 20 42.26 -21.10 5.34
C VAL A 20 41.31 -22.22 5.75
N SER A 21 41.70 -23.08 6.71
CA SER A 21 40.82 -24.13 7.23
C SER A 21 39.61 -23.57 7.98
N ILE A 22 39.78 -22.49 8.77
CA ILE A 22 38.67 -21.78 9.43
C ILE A 22 37.75 -21.15 8.38
N LEU A 23 38.29 -20.46 7.36
CA LEU A 23 37.53 -19.87 6.25
C LEU A 23 36.75 -20.92 5.43
N VAL A 24 37.34 -22.10 5.22
CA VAL A 24 36.70 -23.22 4.51
C VAL A 24 35.65 -23.94 5.37
N LEU A 25 35.81 -23.96 6.70
CA LEU A 25 34.87 -24.61 7.63
C LEU A 25 33.70 -23.71 8.07
N THR A 26 33.76 -22.38 7.86
CA THR A 26 32.71 -21.44 8.32
C THR A 26 31.56 -21.20 7.34
N ALA A 27 31.50 -21.85 6.18
CA ALA A 27 30.54 -21.47 5.13
C ALA A 27 29.58 -22.58 4.64
N CYS A 28 29.23 -23.55 5.48
CA CYS A 28 28.16 -24.52 5.15
C CYS A 28 27.04 -24.48 6.19
N ASN A 29 26.38 -23.33 6.31
CA ASN A 29 25.01 -23.21 6.83
C ASN A 29 24.38 -21.95 6.22
N SER A 30 24.17 -21.94 4.91
CA SER A 30 23.41 -20.85 4.28
C SER A 30 21.92 -21.11 4.47
N THR A 31 21.30 -20.39 5.41
CA THR A 31 19.85 -20.25 5.47
C THR A 31 19.40 -19.22 4.43
N GLY A 32 18.19 -19.37 3.88
CA GLY A 32 17.63 -18.40 2.94
C GLY A 32 17.50 -17.00 3.57
N ASN A 33 17.63 -15.95 2.76
CA ASN A 33 17.31 -14.58 3.14
C ASN A 33 15.88 -14.26 2.68
N THR A 34 15.04 -13.74 3.57
CA THR A 34 13.65 -13.37 3.25
C THR A 34 13.53 -11.97 2.65
N ARG A 35 14.62 -11.19 2.63
CA ARG A 35 14.60 -9.78 2.20
C ARG A 35 15.25 -9.57 0.83
N PHE A 36 14.60 -8.72 0.04
CA PHE A 36 15.12 -8.22 -1.25
C PHE A 36 16.20 -7.14 -1.06
N PHE A 37 16.02 -6.28 -0.04
CA PHE A 37 16.90 -5.17 0.30
C PHE A 37 17.06 -5.07 1.83
N LYS A 38 18.15 -4.49 2.30
CA LYS A 38 18.34 -4.20 3.74
C LYS A 38 17.42 -3.06 4.17
N ASP A 39 17.33 -1.98 3.38
CA ASP A 39 16.38 -0.90 3.61
C ASP A 39 14.92 -1.40 3.57
N GLN A 40 14.11 -0.94 4.53
CA GLN A 40 12.74 -1.43 4.72
C GLN A 40 11.81 -1.00 3.60
N ALA A 41 11.84 0.25 3.16
CA ALA A 41 10.97 0.71 2.10
C ALA A 41 11.30 0.01 0.77
N TYR A 42 12.60 -0.16 0.43
CA TYR A 42 13.00 -0.83 -0.80
C TYR A 42 12.56 -2.30 -0.81
N HIS A 43 12.71 -2.99 0.32
CA HIS A 43 12.21 -4.37 0.47
C HIS A 43 10.69 -4.43 0.32
N PHE A 44 9.97 -3.60 1.07
CA PHE A 44 8.52 -3.60 1.11
C PHE A 44 7.89 -3.23 -0.24
N GLN A 45 8.41 -2.22 -0.95
CA GLN A 45 7.89 -1.85 -2.26
C GLN A 45 8.21 -2.90 -3.33
N THR A 46 9.32 -3.63 -3.19
CA THR A 46 9.59 -4.80 -4.05
C THR A 46 8.58 -5.91 -3.76
N LEU A 47 8.30 -6.19 -2.48
CA LEU A 47 7.29 -7.16 -2.08
C LEU A 47 5.89 -6.76 -2.57
N ARG A 48 5.55 -5.47 -2.55
CA ARG A 48 4.31 -4.92 -3.11
C ARG A 48 4.20 -5.16 -4.62
N ALA A 49 5.26 -4.91 -5.37
CA ALA A 49 5.26 -5.20 -6.80
C ALA A 49 5.07 -6.71 -7.04
N LEU A 50 5.78 -7.54 -6.28
CA LEU A 50 5.69 -9.00 -6.37
C LEU A 50 4.32 -9.55 -5.94
N ASN A 51 3.64 -8.90 -5.01
CA ASN A 51 2.33 -9.31 -4.51
C ASN A 51 1.30 -9.47 -5.64
N ASP A 52 1.39 -8.64 -6.67
CA ASP A 52 0.48 -8.63 -7.81
C ASP A 52 0.67 -9.81 -8.78
N VAL A 53 1.63 -10.73 -8.52
CA VAL A 53 1.72 -12.01 -9.24
C VAL A 53 0.39 -12.77 -9.19
N LYS A 54 -0.31 -12.72 -8.04
CA LYS A 54 -1.62 -13.41 -7.89
C LYS A 54 -2.70 -12.86 -8.83
N THR A 55 -2.57 -11.62 -9.28
CA THR A 55 -3.55 -10.90 -10.10
C THR A 55 -3.01 -10.52 -11.47
N ASP A 56 -2.06 -11.33 -11.98
CA ASP A 56 -1.42 -11.17 -13.30
C ASP A 56 -0.70 -9.81 -13.50
N GLY A 57 -0.42 -9.08 -12.40
CA GLY A 57 0.24 -7.76 -12.38
C GLY A 57 1.75 -7.82 -12.14
N ALA A 58 2.34 -8.99 -11.95
CA ALA A 58 3.80 -9.18 -11.93
C ALA A 58 4.18 -10.62 -12.30
N GLU A 59 5.47 -10.84 -12.55
CA GLU A 59 6.11 -12.16 -12.64
C GLU A 59 7.33 -12.21 -11.73
N VAL A 60 7.51 -13.31 -11.01
CA VAL A 60 8.62 -13.45 -10.04
C VAL A 60 9.97 -13.20 -10.71
N GLY A 61 10.22 -13.82 -11.87
CA GLY A 61 11.48 -13.66 -12.59
C GLY A 61 11.70 -12.24 -13.14
N GLU A 62 10.63 -11.55 -13.55
CA GLU A 62 10.72 -10.16 -14.02
C GLU A 62 11.09 -9.22 -12.86
N VAL A 63 10.49 -9.41 -11.69
CA VAL A 63 10.81 -8.68 -10.45
C VAL A 63 12.26 -8.93 -10.03
N MET A 64 12.69 -10.20 -10.00
CA MET A 64 14.07 -10.56 -9.59
C MET A 64 15.11 -9.97 -10.54
N GLU A 65 14.85 -9.90 -11.84
CA GLU A 65 15.77 -9.23 -12.79
C GLU A 65 15.75 -7.71 -12.63
N ALA A 66 14.58 -7.11 -12.36
CA ALA A 66 14.47 -5.66 -12.16
C ALA A 66 15.33 -5.18 -10.97
N ILE A 67 15.28 -5.91 -9.84
CA ILE A 67 16.00 -5.51 -8.63
C ILE A 67 17.52 -5.70 -8.73
N ARG A 68 18.01 -6.51 -9.67
CA ARG A 68 19.43 -6.83 -9.83
C ARG A 68 20.30 -5.60 -10.12
N SER A 69 19.74 -4.57 -10.77
CA SER A 69 20.44 -3.33 -11.11
C SER A 69 20.20 -2.19 -10.12
N ILE A 70 19.36 -2.39 -9.11
CA ILE A 70 18.96 -1.34 -8.17
C ILE A 70 20.00 -1.22 -7.07
N ARG A 71 20.51 -0.01 -6.87
CA ARG A 71 21.35 0.33 -5.72
C ARG A 71 20.45 0.83 -4.60
N GLU A 72 20.57 0.20 -3.43
CA GLU A 72 19.80 0.60 -2.25
C GLU A 72 20.08 2.07 -1.89
N GLY A 73 19.02 2.83 -1.66
CA GLY A 73 19.08 4.27 -1.35
C GLY A 73 19.25 5.20 -2.56
N ASP A 74 19.40 4.66 -3.77
CA ASP A 74 19.46 5.44 -5.01
C ASP A 74 18.12 5.37 -5.75
N ALA A 75 17.31 6.42 -5.57
CA ALA A 75 15.99 6.56 -6.18
C ALA A 75 16.01 6.54 -7.72
N GLN A 76 17.10 7.00 -8.35
CA GLN A 76 17.21 6.98 -9.81
C GLN A 76 17.51 5.57 -10.30
N SER A 77 18.40 4.82 -9.63
CA SER A 77 18.62 3.41 -9.97
C SER A 77 17.37 2.55 -9.76
N TRP A 78 16.56 2.86 -8.74
CA TRP A 78 15.26 2.25 -8.53
C TRP A 78 14.33 2.52 -9.71
N TYR A 79 14.17 3.80 -10.07
CA TYR A 79 13.35 4.21 -11.20
C TYR A 79 13.78 3.49 -12.49
N GLU A 80 15.07 3.53 -12.82
CA GLU A 80 15.62 2.89 -14.02
C GLU A 80 15.40 1.38 -14.03
N GLY A 81 15.63 0.68 -12.91
CA GLY A 81 15.44 -0.77 -12.82
C GLY A 81 14.02 -1.21 -13.16
N TRP A 82 13.04 -0.52 -12.58
CA TRP A 82 11.61 -0.82 -12.78
C TRP A 82 11.05 -0.29 -14.10
N GLU A 83 11.46 0.90 -14.54
CA GLU A 83 11.07 1.46 -15.84
C GLU A 83 11.58 0.58 -17.00
N ASN A 84 12.83 0.10 -16.90
CA ASN A 84 13.38 -0.85 -17.86
C ASN A 84 12.62 -2.19 -17.86
N ALA A 85 12.14 -2.64 -16.69
CA ALA A 85 11.28 -3.83 -16.61
C ALA A 85 9.94 -3.61 -17.31
N ALA A 86 9.29 -2.46 -17.07
CA ALA A 86 8.06 -2.07 -17.75
C ALA A 86 8.21 -1.99 -19.27
N GLU A 87 9.31 -1.40 -19.75
CA GLU A 87 9.60 -1.28 -21.18
C GLU A 87 9.79 -2.66 -21.83
N ARG A 88 10.62 -3.53 -21.24
CA ARG A 88 10.84 -4.90 -21.76
C ARG A 88 9.52 -5.66 -21.90
N VAL A 89 8.63 -5.56 -20.92
CA VAL A 89 7.34 -6.26 -20.93
C VAL A 89 6.38 -5.63 -21.94
N SER A 90 6.33 -4.30 -22.03
CA SER A 90 5.52 -3.59 -23.03
C SER A 90 5.95 -3.93 -24.46
N THR A 91 7.25 -3.96 -24.74
CA THR A 91 7.78 -4.36 -26.06
C THR A 91 7.44 -5.81 -26.41
N ARG A 92 7.42 -6.72 -25.42
CA ARG A 92 6.94 -8.10 -25.64
C ARG A 92 5.45 -8.14 -25.90
N ALA A 93 4.65 -7.33 -25.19
CA ALA A 93 3.21 -7.25 -25.35
C ALA A 93 2.80 -6.94 -26.80
N GLU A 94 3.50 -6.01 -27.46
CA GLU A 94 3.26 -5.63 -28.86
C GLU A 94 3.50 -6.79 -29.86
N LYS A 95 4.25 -7.83 -29.46
CA LYS A 95 4.53 -9.01 -30.29
C LYS A 95 3.54 -10.16 -30.05
N TYR A 96 2.72 -10.09 -29.00
CA TYR A 96 1.77 -11.16 -28.67
C TYR A 96 0.51 -11.08 -29.53
N LEU A 97 0.25 -12.17 -30.28
CA LEU A 97 -0.96 -12.30 -31.08
C LEU A 97 -2.20 -12.53 -30.21
N ASP A 98 -2.09 -13.38 -29.19
CA ASP A 98 -3.16 -13.64 -28.23
C ASP A 98 -3.46 -12.40 -27.36
N ARG A 99 -4.75 -12.08 -27.24
CA ARG A 99 -5.25 -10.94 -26.46
C ARG A 99 -4.97 -11.11 -24.97
N LYS A 100 -5.10 -12.32 -24.41
CA LYS A 100 -4.91 -12.51 -22.96
C LYS A 100 -3.47 -12.25 -22.54
N SER A 101 -2.52 -12.79 -23.30
CA SER A 101 -1.08 -12.63 -23.07
C SER A 101 -0.66 -11.16 -23.20
N ARG A 102 -1.17 -10.46 -24.22
CA ARG A 102 -0.92 -9.03 -24.44
C ARG A 102 -1.49 -8.14 -23.34
N GLY A 103 -2.76 -8.35 -22.98
CA GLY A 103 -3.41 -7.56 -21.94
C GLY A 103 -2.76 -7.72 -20.56
N ARG A 104 -2.43 -8.96 -20.18
CA ARG A 104 -1.68 -9.25 -18.94
C ARG A 104 -0.31 -8.59 -18.93
N ALA A 105 0.41 -8.60 -20.06
CA ALA A 105 1.70 -7.91 -20.15
C ALA A 105 1.56 -6.39 -19.93
N TYR A 106 0.51 -5.75 -20.43
CA TYR A 106 0.25 -4.33 -20.12
C TYR A 106 -0.06 -4.10 -18.63
N LEU A 107 -0.80 -5.00 -17.98
CA LEU A 107 -1.05 -4.90 -16.53
C LEU A 107 0.25 -5.02 -15.71
N ARG A 108 1.15 -5.94 -16.09
CA ARG A 108 2.50 -6.02 -15.48
C ARG A 108 3.32 -4.78 -15.73
N ALA A 109 3.31 -4.26 -16.96
CA ALA A 109 4.02 -3.03 -17.29
C ALA A 109 3.50 -1.84 -16.48
N HIS A 110 2.17 -1.71 -16.29
CA HIS A 110 1.59 -0.72 -15.39
C HIS A 110 2.19 -0.81 -13.98
N ASN A 111 2.17 -2.01 -13.38
CA ASN A 111 2.64 -2.18 -12.00
C ASN A 111 4.13 -1.81 -11.88
N TYR A 112 4.96 -2.17 -12.87
CA TYR A 112 6.38 -1.80 -12.87
C TYR A 112 6.60 -0.28 -13.06
N VAL A 113 5.82 0.41 -13.91
CA VAL A 113 5.90 1.88 -14.02
C VAL A 113 5.48 2.55 -12.70
N ARG A 114 4.38 2.10 -12.10
CA ARG A 114 3.90 2.59 -10.78
C ARG A 114 4.97 2.39 -9.71
N THR A 115 5.64 1.25 -9.73
CA THR A 115 6.73 0.93 -8.81
C THR A 115 7.94 1.83 -9.07
N ALA A 116 8.31 2.09 -10.33
CA ALA A 116 9.46 2.91 -10.71
C ALA A 116 9.39 4.33 -10.13
N GLU A 117 8.23 4.98 -10.16
CA GLU A 117 8.11 6.37 -9.70
C GLU A 117 8.09 6.52 -8.17
N PHE A 118 7.96 5.45 -7.40
CA PHE A 118 7.64 5.49 -5.97
C PHE A 118 8.61 6.34 -5.15
N PHE A 119 9.93 6.18 -5.37
CA PHE A 119 10.96 6.91 -4.63
C PHE A 119 11.38 8.23 -5.27
N LEU A 120 10.80 8.63 -6.40
CA LEU A 120 11.12 9.91 -7.01
C LEU A 120 10.64 11.08 -6.12
N PRO A 121 11.44 12.14 -5.98
CA PRO A 121 11.00 13.37 -5.32
C PRO A 121 9.73 13.95 -5.95
N PRO A 122 8.83 14.59 -5.18
CA PRO A 122 7.59 15.17 -5.69
C PRO A 122 7.70 16.12 -6.89
N ASP A 123 8.82 16.82 -6.99
CA ASP A 123 9.15 17.78 -8.05
C ASP A 123 9.98 17.17 -9.19
N ASP A 124 10.33 15.88 -9.12
CA ASP A 124 11.06 15.21 -10.20
C ASP A 124 10.21 15.21 -11.49
N ALA A 125 10.80 15.72 -12.57
CA ALA A 125 10.13 15.90 -13.85
C ALA A 125 9.58 14.59 -14.46
N LYS A 126 10.07 13.42 -14.00
CA LYS A 126 9.61 12.11 -14.45
C LYS A 126 8.27 11.68 -13.83
N ARG A 127 7.88 12.22 -12.66
CA ARG A 127 6.68 11.75 -11.94
C ARG A 127 5.40 11.85 -12.75
N ILE A 128 5.12 12.99 -13.37
CA ILE A 128 3.88 13.17 -14.14
C ILE A 128 3.86 12.31 -15.41
N PRO A 129 4.92 12.26 -16.23
CA PRO A 129 5.00 11.33 -17.35
C PRO A 129 4.83 9.87 -16.95
N SER A 130 5.52 9.40 -15.91
CA SER A 130 5.44 8.01 -15.44
C SER A 130 4.05 7.67 -14.93
N PHE A 131 3.43 8.54 -14.12
CA PHE A 131 2.06 8.34 -13.65
C PHE A 131 1.08 8.18 -14.84
N ARG A 132 1.15 9.09 -15.83
CA ARG A 132 0.30 9.01 -17.03
C ARG A 132 0.52 7.72 -17.81
N LYS A 133 1.78 7.33 -18.03
CA LYS A 133 2.15 6.08 -18.71
C LYS A 133 1.59 4.86 -17.96
N GLY A 134 1.72 4.84 -16.64
CA GLY A 134 1.16 3.78 -15.79
C GLY A 134 -0.36 3.68 -15.96
N VAL A 135 -1.07 4.79 -15.83
CA VAL A 135 -2.54 4.86 -16.01
C VAL A 135 -2.95 4.37 -17.41
N GLU A 136 -2.26 4.81 -18.47
CA GLU A 136 -2.54 4.38 -19.84
C GLU A 136 -2.34 2.87 -20.03
N LEU A 137 -1.22 2.31 -19.54
CA LEU A 137 -0.94 0.87 -19.63
C LEU A 137 -2.00 0.04 -18.89
N PHE A 138 -2.49 0.51 -17.75
CA PHE A 138 -3.52 -0.17 -16.98
C PHE A 138 -4.81 -0.31 -17.79
N TYR A 139 -5.37 0.81 -18.25
CA TYR A 139 -6.63 0.78 -19.00
C TYR A 139 -6.46 0.06 -20.36
N LYS A 140 -5.32 0.23 -21.05
CA LYS A 140 -4.99 -0.55 -22.25
C LYS A 140 -4.97 -2.05 -21.96
N GLY A 141 -4.47 -2.46 -20.80
CA GLY A 141 -4.52 -3.84 -20.31
C GLY A 141 -5.95 -4.34 -20.12
N LEU A 142 -6.78 -3.59 -19.39
CA LEU A 142 -8.19 -3.95 -19.19
C LEU A 142 -8.98 -4.06 -20.51
N ASP A 143 -8.82 -3.09 -21.40
CA ASP A 143 -9.48 -3.06 -22.71
C ASP A 143 -9.07 -4.25 -23.58
N THR A 144 -7.77 -4.57 -23.58
CA THR A 144 -7.23 -5.71 -24.34
C THR A 144 -7.83 -7.03 -23.83
N LEU A 145 -7.97 -7.17 -22.51
CA LEU A 145 -8.57 -8.33 -21.84
C LEU A 145 -10.10 -8.38 -21.97
N GLY A 146 -10.74 -7.28 -22.35
CA GLY A 146 -12.21 -7.17 -22.37
C GLY A 146 -12.82 -7.12 -20.97
N ILE A 147 -12.06 -6.63 -19.98
CA ILE A 147 -12.57 -6.41 -18.62
C ILE A 147 -13.43 -5.15 -18.65
N ARG A 148 -14.68 -5.27 -18.20
CA ARG A 148 -15.60 -4.13 -18.13
C ARG A 148 -15.26 -3.25 -16.93
N TYR A 149 -15.28 -1.94 -17.16
CA TYR A 149 -15.17 -0.93 -16.13
C TYR A 149 -15.86 0.36 -16.58
N GLU A 150 -16.19 1.22 -15.63
CA GLU A 150 -16.69 2.57 -15.84
C GLU A 150 -15.86 3.54 -15.01
N ARG A 151 -15.33 4.59 -15.65
CA ARG A 151 -14.60 5.67 -14.96
C ARG A 151 -15.58 6.79 -14.65
N ILE A 152 -15.67 7.17 -13.38
CA ILE A 152 -16.61 8.15 -12.88
C ILE A 152 -15.82 9.37 -12.37
N ALA A 153 -16.06 10.53 -12.98
CA ALA A 153 -15.56 11.80 -12.48
C ALA A 153 -16.57 12.38 -11.49
N ILE A 154 -16.13 12.70 -10.28
CA ILE A 154 -17.00 13.07 -9.15
C ILE A 154 -16.72 14.53 -8.79
N PRO A 155 -17.66 15.47 -9.00
CA PRO A 155 -17.50 16.84 -8.56
C PRO A 155 -17.21 16.90 -7.05
N TYR A 156 -16.22 17.69 -6.64
CA TYR A 156 -15.83 17.81 -5.24
C TYR A 156 -15.30 19.21 -4.96
N GLU A 157 -15.83 19.87 -3.93
CA GLU A 157 -15.53 21.28 -3.64
C GLU A 157 -15.63 22.18 -4.89
N GLU A 158 -15.28 23.47 -4.78
CA GLU A 158 -15.35 24.36 -5.94
C GLU A 158 -14.16 24.09 -6.89
N GLY A 159 -14.45 23.68 -8.12
CA GLY A 159 -13.46 23.55 -9.19
C GLY A 159 -12.56 22.31 -9.12
N THR A 160 -12.79 21.37 -8.19
CA THR A 160 -12.04 20.10 -8.12
C THR A 160 -12.94 18.88 -8.34
N ARG A 161 -12.32 17.72 -8.53
CA ARG A 161 -13.00 16.45 -8.74
C ARG A 161 -12.24 15.29 -8.13
N LEU A 162 -12.97 14.27 -7.68
CA LEU A 162 -12.44 12.96 -7.34
C LEU A 162 -12.65 12.00 -8.51
N ASN A 163 -12.02 10.83 -8.46
CA ASN A 163 -12.20 9.81 -9.48
C ASN A 163 -12.56 8.48 -8.82
N ALA A 164 -13.45 7.74 -9.49
CA ALA A 164 -13.77 6.37 -9.15
C ALA A 164 -13.73 5.48 -10.39
N VAL A 165 -13.50 4.18 -10.18
CA VAL A 165 -13.68 3.15 -11.19
C VAL A 165 -14.65 2.10 -10.66
N TYR A 166 -15.76 1.94 -11.37
CA TYR A 166 -16.74 0.89 -11.12
C TYR A 166 -16.44 -0.33 -12.01
N TYR A 167 -16.31 -1.49 -11.37
CA TYR A 167 -16.10 -2.78 -12.01
C TYR A 167 -17.35 -3.65 -11.82
N PRO A 168 -18.22 -3.76 -12.85
CA PRO A 168 -19.41 -4.59 -12.76
C PRO A 168 -19.03 -6.07 -12.71
N GLY A 169 -19.56 -6.77 -11.71
CA GLY A 169 -19.40 -8.21 -11.56
C GLY A 169 -20.09 -9.02 -12.67
N PRO A 170 -19.99 -10.36 -12.62
CA PRO A 170 -20.72 -11.24 -13.52
C PRO A 170 -22.24 -11.15 -13.29
N LYS A 171 -23.02 -11.81 -14.15
CA LYS A 171 -24.48 -11.85 -14.03
C LYS A 171 -24.89 -12.28 -12.62
N GLY A 172 -25.80 -11.52 -12.00
CA GLY A 172 -26.27 -11.75 -10.64
C GLY A 172 -25.55 -10.93 -9.57
N ALA A 173 -24.47 -10.21 -9.90
CA ALA A 173 -23.71 -9.41 -8.94
C ALA A 173 -24.53 -8.32 -8.22
N GLY A 174 -25.59 -7.79 -8.87
CA GLY A 174 -26.52 -6.84 -8.22
C GLY A 174 -27.30 -7.40 -7.03
N ARG A 175 -27.32 -8.72 -6.83
CA ARG A 175 -27.90 -9.36 -5.63
C ARG A 175 -26.94 -9.39 -4.45
N LYS A 176 -25.65 -9.16 -4.68
CA LYS A 176 -24.61 -9.12 -3.65
C LYS A 176 -24.37 -7.68 -3.18
N PRO A 177 -23.78 -7.50 -1.98
CA PRO A 177 -23.28 -6.20 -1.56
C PRO A 177 -22.37 -5.54 -2.60
N LEU A 178 -22.43 -4.22 -2.71
CA LEU A 178 -21.39 -3.45 -3.41
C LEU A 178 -20.16 -3.37 -2.51
N LEU A 179 -19.01 -3.78 -3.04
CA LEU A 179 -17.72 -3.52 -2.40
C LEU A 179 -17.25 -2.13 -2.81
N ILE A 180 -16.83 -1.32 -1.84
CA ILE A 180 -16.24 0.00 -2.06
C ILE A 180 -14.84 -0.02 -1.47
N LEU A 181 -13.81 0.20 -2.29
CA LEU A 181 -12.41 0.11 -1.87
C LEU A 181 -11.69 1.44 -2.10
N LEU A 182 -10.96 1.89 -1.08
CA LEU A 182 -10.04 3.01 -1.16
C LEU A 182 -8.64 2.61 -0.68
N GLY A 183 -7.64 3.29 -1.24
CA GLY A 183 -6.24 3.14 -0.87
C GLY A 183 -5.84 3.96 0.35
N GLY A 184 -4.53 4.01 0.57
CA GLY A 184 -3.90 4.72 1.68
C GLY A 184 -3.05 5.92 1.26
N PHE A 185 -1.94 6.10 1.95
CA PHE A 185 -1.12 7.30 1.93
C PHE A 185 -0.40 7.56 0.59
N ASP A 186 -0.05 6.48 -0.12
CA ASP A 186 0.71 6.53 -1.37
C ASP A 186 0.00 5.79 -2.53
N SER A 187 -1.24 5.36 -2.31
CA SER A 187 -2.00 4.57 -3.28
C SER A 187 -2.36 5.34 -4.56
N THR A 188 -2.43 4.60 -5.66
CA THR A 188 -3.07 5.04 -6.90
C THR A 188 -4.43 4.37 -7.06
N LEU A 189 -5.30 4.92 -7.91
CA LEU A 189 -6.61 4.33 -8.14
C LEU A 189 -6.50 2.96 -8.83
N GLU A 190 -5.61 2.86 -9.82
CA GLU A 190 -5.43 1.67 -10.64
C GLU A 190 -4.87 0.48 -9.86
N GLU A 191 -4.03 0.69 -8.84
CA GLU A 191 -3.49 -0.43 -8.05
C GLU A 191 -4.58 -1.18 -7.27
N LEU A 192 -5.69 -0.52 -6.93
CA LEU A 192 -6.79 -1.12 -6.16
C LEU A 192 -7.48 -2.26 -6.93
N TYR A 193 -7.35 -2.29 -8.26
CA TYR A 193 -7.77 -3.43 -9.07
C TYR A 193 -6.99 -4.70 -8.72
N PHE A 194 -5.67 -4.60 -8.53
CA PHE A 194 -4.84 -5.75 -8.17
C PHE A 194 -5.09 -6.19 -6.72
N VAL A 195 -5.49 -5.26 -5.85
CA VAL A 195 -5.84 -5.57 -4.45
C VAL A 195 -7.09 -6.43 -4.37
N LEU A 196 -8.17 -6.10 -5.08
CA LEU A 196 -9.47 -6.79 -4.91
C LEU A 196 -10.29 -7.03 -6.18
N GLY A 197 -10.00 -6.34 -7.29
CA GLY A 197 -10.81 -6.36 -8.51
C GLY A 197 -11.08 -7.76 -9.06
N GLN A 198 -10.02 -8.54 -9.31
CA GLN A 198 -10.17 -9.91 -9.80
C GLN A 198 -10.90 -10.80 -8.79
N ALA A 199 -10.54 -10.75 -7.50
CA ALA A 199 -11.09 -11.61 -6.47
C ALA A 199 -12.58 -11.32 -6.19
N ALA A 200 -12.99 -10.06 -6.29
CA ALA A 200 -14.38 -9.63 -6.23
C ALA A 200 -15.18 -10.18 -7.41
N TYR A 201 -14.66 -10.04 -8.63
CA TYR A 201 -15.31 -10.56 -9.85
C TYR A 201 -15.50 -12.08 -9.79
N GLU A 202 -14.45 -12.83 -9.42
CA GLU A 202 -14.48 -14.29 -9.27
C GLU A 202 -15.54 -14.78 -8.28
N ARG A 203 -15.89 -13.94 -7.30
CA ARG A 203 -16.90 -14.26 -6.26
C ARG A 203 -18.25 -13.59 -6.50
N GLY A 204 -18.43 -12.98 -7.66
CA GLY A 204 -19.72 -12.43 -8.08
C GLY A 204 -20.07 -11.08 -7.47
N PHE A 205 -19.09 -10.28 -7.02
CA PHE A 205 -19.32 -8.95 -6.46
C PHE A 205 -19.12 -7.85 -7.50
N ASN A 206 -19.88 -6.76 -7.32
CA ASN A 206 -19.55 -5.47 -7.92
C ASN A 206 -18.49 -4.77 -7.05
N LEU A 207 -17.57 -4.03 -7.68
CA LEU A 207 -16.55 -3.26 -6.97
C LEU A 207 -16.55 -1.82 -7.45
N LEU A 208 -16.58 -0.87 -6.51
CA LEU A 208 -16.31 0.54 -6.74
C LEU A 208 -14.99 0.89 -6.06
N THR A 209 -13.99 1.31 -6.83
CA THR A 209 -12.74 1.87 -6.29
C THR A 209 -12.77 3.38 -6.41
N TYR A 210 -12.17 4.11 -5.48
CA TYR A 210 -12.03 5.56 -5.62
C TYR A 210 -10.75 6.10 -4.98
N GLU A 211 -10.33 7.26 -5.47
CA GLU A 211 -9.25 8.07 -4.90
C GLU A 211 -9.80 9.43 -4.46
N GLY A 212 -9.27 9.95 -3.36
CA GLY A 212 -9.67 11.23 -2.79
C GLY A 212 -8.55 12.28 -2.73
N PRO A 213 -8.78 13.39 -2.01
CA PRO A 213 -7.74 14.37 -1.68
C PRO A 213 -6.48 13.69 -1.14
N GLY A 214 -5.30 14.12 -1.62
CA GLY A 214 -4.00 13.55 -1.24
C GLY A 214 -3.58 12.28 -1.98
N GLN A 215 -4.47 11.63 -2.74
CA GLN A 215 -4.21 10.35 -3.40
C GLN A 215 -4.01 10.48 -4.92
N GLY A 216 -3.22 9.54 -5.47
CA GLY A 216 -3.10 9.28 -6.91
C GLY A 216 -3.10 10.51 -7.81
N SER A 217 -4.10 10.60 -8.68
CA SER A 217 -4.22 11.66 -9.69
C SER A 217 -4.69 12.99 -9.11
N VAL A 218 -5.41 12.96 -7.98
CA VAL A 218 -5.98 14.15 -7.32
C VAL A 218 -4.86 15.06 -6.81
N ILE A 219 -3.89 14.53 -6.05
CA ILE A 219 -2.76 15.33 -5.60
C ILE A 219 -1.83 15.75 -6.75
N ARG A 220 -1.64 14.89 -7.76
CA ARG A 220 -0.72 15.12 -8.88
C ARG A 220 -1.20 16.19 -9.87
N PHE A 221 -2.50 16.24 -10.16
CA PHE A 221 -3.04 17.14 -11.19
C PHE A 221 -3.86 18.30 -10.63
N GLN A 222 -4.39 18.18 -9.41
CA GLN A 222 -5.25 19.19 -8.80
C GLN A 222 -4.64 19.79 -7.54
N ASN A 223 -3.49 19.25 -7.08
CA ASN A 223 -2.74 19.74 -5.93
C ASN A 223 -3.57 19.77 -4.63
N LEU A 224 -4.61 18.93 -4.56
CA LEU A 224 -5.53 18.84 -3.44
C LEU A 224 -4.98 17.85 -2.42
N GLY A 225 -4.63 18.35 -1.23
CA GLY A 225 -4.01 17.58 -0.14
C GLY A 225 -4.99 16.72 0.64
N PHE A 226 -4.48 15.76 1.41
CA PHE A 226 -5.32 14.90 2.25
C PHE A 226 -6.20 15.69 3.23
N THR A 227 -7.37 15.13 3.51
CA THR A 227 -8.25 15.56 4.61
C THR A 227 -8.48 14.42 5.59
N HIS A 228 -8.51 14.73 6.88
CA HIS A 228 -8.83 13.76 7.92
C HIS A 228 -10.35 13.51 8.03
N GLU A 229 -11.17 14.42 7.50
CA GLU A 229 -12.64 14.33 7.45
C GLU A 229 -13.10 13.52 6.23
N TRP A 230 -12.66 12.25 6.15
CA TRP A 230 -12.86 11.41 4.96
C TRP A 230 -14.32 11.01 4.70
N GLU A 231 -15.22 11.27 5.65
CA GLU A 231 -16.67 11.23 5.43
C GLU A 231 -17.12 12.14 4.27
N LYS A 232 -16.44 13.28 4.05
CA LYS A 232 -16.79 14.25 2.99
C LYS A 232 -16.52 13.67 1.59
N PRO A 233 -15.30 13.21 1.24
CA PRO A 233 -15.06 12.49 -0.01
C PRO A 233 -15.96 11.28 -0.22
N THR A 234 -16.12 10.45 0.81
CA THR A 234 -16.88 9.19 0.71
C THR A 234 -18.35 9.47 0.40
N LYS A 235 -18.94 10.47 1.05
CA LYS A 235 -20.33 10.88 0.81
C LYS A 235 -20.56 11.27 -0.65
N VAL A 236 -19.71 12.11 -1.25
CA VAL A 236 -19.89 12.55 -2.64
C VAL A 236 -19.67 11.43 -3.65
N VAL A 237 -18.79 10.47 -3.34
CA VAL A 237 -18.54 9.29 -4.17
C VAL A 237 -19.79 8.42 -4.22
N ILE A 238 -20.40 8.14 -3.05
CA ILE A 238 -21.63 7.35 -2.97
C ILE A 238 -22.79 8.11 -3.65
N ASP A 239 -22.94 9.42 -3.39
CA ASP A 239 -23.98 10.25 -4.01
C ASP A 239 -23.89 10.22 -5.54
N SER A 240 -22.68 10.39 -6.08
CA SER A 240 -22.44 10.38 -7.53
C SER A 240 -22.68 9.01 -8.15
N PHE A 241 -22.21 7.93 -7.50
CA PHE A 241 -22.46 6.56 -7.97
C PHE A 241 -23.96 6.26 -8.05
N LEU A 242 -24.71 6.59 -6.99
CA LEU A 242 -26.15 6.34 -6.89
C LEU A 242 -27.01 7.19 -7.85
N SER A 243 -26.49 8.29 -8.38
CA SER A 243 -27.21 9.06 -9.41
C SER A 243 -27.30 8.34 -10.76
N GLY A 244 -26.37 7.42 -11.05
CA GLY A 244 -26.30 6.68 -12.31
C GLY A 244 -26.58 5.18 -12.19
N HIS A 245 -26.72 4.66 -10.97
CA HIS A 245 -26.78 3.23 -10.70
C HIS A 245 -27.91 2.86 -9.73
N GLU A 246 -28.42 1.63 -9.87
CA GLU A 246 -29.35 1.07 -8.89
C GLU A 246 -28.71 1.01 -7.50
N ARG A 247 -29.49 1.38 -6.48
CA ARG A 247 -29.02 1.32 -5.10
C ARG A 247 -28.75 -0.14 -4.70
N PRO A 248 -27.52 -0.49 -4.30
CA PRO A 248 -27.21 -1.84 -3.85
C PRO A 248 -27.94 -2.14 -2.54
N SER A 249 -28.22 -3.42 -2.30
CA SER A 249 -28.87 -3.88 -1.07
C SER A 249 -28.02 -3.62 0.18
N LYS A 250 -26.70 -3.69 0.02
CA LYS A 250 -25.68 -3.47 1.05
C LYS A 250 -24.44 -2.81 0.47
N MET A 251 -23.75 -1.99 1.26
CA MET A 251 -22.46 -1.39 0.89
C MET A 251 -21.40 -1.73 1.93
N ILE A 252 -20.25 -2.25 1.47
CA ILE A 252 -19.11 -2.61 2.32
C ILE A 252 -17.93 -1.71 1.97
N LEU A 253 -17.50 -0.87 2.90
CA LEU A 253 -16.38 0.05 2.71
C LEU A 253 -15.08 -0.56 3.22
N ILE A 254 -14.06 -0.62 2.37
CA ILE A 254 -12.78 -1.27 2.63
C ILE A 254 -11.69 -0.22 2.48
N GLY A 255 -10.87 -0.07 3.52
CA GLY A 255 -9.78 0.90 3.53
C GLY A 255 -8.43 0.24 3.65
N MET A 256 -7.60 0.39 2.62
CA MET A 256 -6.24 -0.14 2.59
C MET A 256 -5.22 0.82 3.24
N SER A 257 -4.33 0.35 4.13
CA SER A 257 -3.27 1.15 4.77
C SER A 257 -3.81 2.35 5.57
N LEU A 258 -3.46 3.60 5.25
CA LEU A 258 -4.13 4.80 5.79
C LEU A 258 -5.65 4.76 5.55
N GLY A 259 -6.09 4.07 4.50
CA GLY A 259 -7.49 3.73 4.28
C GLY A 259 -8.15 3.06 5.49
N GLY A 260 -7.39 2.32 6.29
CA GLY A 260 -7.83 1.73 7.55
C GLY A 260 -8.28 2.72 8.61
N TYR A 261 -7.91 4.00 8.49
CA TYR A 261 -8.50 5.12 9.22
C TYR A 261 -9.66 5.75 8.43
N LEU A 262 -9.42 6.01 7.13
CA LEU A 262 -10.35 6.75 6.26
C LEU A 262 -11.72 6.05 6.12
N ALA A 263 -11.73 4.72 6.01
CA ALA A 263 -12.95 3.92 5.90
C ALA A 263 -13.77 3.92 7.20
N PRO A 264 -13.22 3.57 8.38
CA PRO A 264 -13.93 3.74 9.66
C PRO A 264 -14.37 5.17 9.94
N ARG A 265 -13.52 6.16 9.61
CA ARG A 265 -13.87 7.57 9.75
C ARG A 265 -15.11 7.90 8.93
N ALA A 266 -15.17 7.48 7.67
CA ALA A 266 -16.36 7.69 6.85
C ALA A 266 -17.59 6.95 7.39
N ALA A 267 -17.45 5.68 7.79
CA ALA A 267 -18.53 4.87 8.32
C ALA A 267 -19.18 5.45 9.60
N ALA A 268 -18.41 6.19 10.39
CA ALA A 268 -18.91 6.91 11.57
C ALA A 268 -19.92 8.03 11.24
N PHE A 269 -19.99 8.49 9.99
CA PHE A 269 -20.86 9.60 9.56
C PHE A 269 -21.70 9.28 8.30
N GLU A 270 -21.54 8.09 7.72
CA GLU A 270 -22.24 7.66 6.51
C GLU A 270 -23.07 6.39 6.79
N GLU A 271 -24.34 6.59 7.11
CA GLU A 271 -25.27 5.53 7.53
C GLU A 271 -25.59 4.52 6.42
N ARG A 272 -25.31 4.84 5.14
CA ARG A 272 -25.54 3.92 4.01
C ARG A 272 -24.55 2.77 3.96
N ILE A 273 -23.44 2.85 4.70
CA ILE A 273 -22.46 1.76 4.80
C ILE A 273 -22.99 0.74 5.82
N ASP A 274 -22.99 -0.54 5.44
CA ASP A 274 -23.44 -1.65 6.28
C ASP A 274 -22.30 -2.39 6.97
N GLY A 275 -21.13 -2.40 6.34
CA GLY A 275 -19.93 -3.02 6.87
C GLY A 275 -18.68 -2.23 6.52
N VAL A 276 -17.71 -2.23 7.43
CA VAL A 276 -16.44 -1.51 7.25
C VAL A 276 -15.25 -2.40 7.55
N VAL A 277 -14.23 -2.34 6.70
CA VAL A 277 -12.99 -3.09 6.82
C VAL A 277 -11.82 -2.13 6.96
N SER A 278 -11.07 -2.29 8.05
CA SER A 278 -9.80 -1.61 8.31
C SER A 278 -8.67 -2.57 7.95
N TYR A 279 -8.01 -2.32 6.81
CA TYR A 279 -7.04 -3.22 6.17
C TYR A 279 -5.70 -2.51 5.89
N ASP A 280 -4.81 -2.32 6.84
CA ASP A 280 -4.85 -2.78 8.22
C ASP A 280 -5.41 -1.73 9.18
N ALA A 281 -5.53 -2.12 10.43
CA ALA A 281 -5.89 -1.24 11.52
C ALA A 281 -5.06 0.06 11.51
N PHE A 282 -5.73 1.21 11.50
CA PHE A 282 -5.11 2.52 11.70
C PHE A 282 -6.00 3.34 12.64
N PHE A 283 -5.55 3.57 13.87
CA PHE A 283 -6.35 4.22 14.91
C PHE A 283 -5.89 5.64 15.23
N ASP A 284 -4.57 5.85 15.31
CA ASP A 284 -3.96 7.10 15.76
C ASP A 284 -2.72 7.45 14.94
N GLY A 285 -2.88 8.40 14.00
CA GLY A 285 -1.81 8.90 13.15
C GLY A 285 -0.74 9.70 13.91
N GLY A 286 -1.08 10.27 15.06
CA GLY A 286 -0.13 10.96 15.92
C GLY A 286 0.87 9.99 16.56
N GLU A 287 0.41 8.81 16.96
CA GLU A 287 1.28 7.75 17.45
C GLU A 287 2.19 7.18 16.36
N ILE A 288 1.67 7.00 15.14
CA ILE A 288 2.46 6.57 13.98
C ILE A 288 3.57 7.58 13.69
N ALA A 289 3.26 8.89 13.67
CA ALA A 289 4.25 9.94 13.50
C ALA A 289 5.34 9.86 14.60
N ARG A 290 4.95 9.62 15.87
CA ARG A 290 5.88 9.47 17.00
C ARG A 290 6.75 8.22 16.93
N LYS A 291 6.26 7.08 16.43
CA LYS A 291 7.03 5.82 16.29
C LYS A 291 8.36 6.04 15.56
N THR A 292 8.39 7.02 14.65
CA THR A 292 9.55 7.30 13.80
C THR A 292 10.54 8.32 14.38
N VAL A 293 10.25 8.94 15.52
CA VAL A 293 11.08 10.01 16.12
C VAL A 293 11.37 9.76 17.60
N PRO A 294 12.55 10.17 18.12
CA PRO A 294 12.83 10.08 19.55
C PRO A 294 11.83 10.87 20.41
N GLY A 295 11.54 10.41 21.63
CA GLY A 295 10.55 11.03 22.51
C GLY A 295 10.78 12.52 22.85
N PHE A 296 12.03 13.00 22.81
CA PHE A 296 12.32 14.43 23.01
C PHE A 296 11.86 15.32 21.85
N VAL A 297 11.55 14.76 20.68
CA VAL A 297 11.02 15.50 19.53
C VAL A 297 9.62 16.05 19.81
N ASP A 298 8.83 15.36 20.64
CA ASP A 298 7.55 15.91 21.13
C ASP A 298 7.75 17.20 21.93
N TRP A 299 8.76 17.23 22.82
CA TRP A 299 9.14 18.42 23.57
C TRP A 299 9.61 19.55 22.63
N LEU A 300 10.44 19.24 21.62
CA LEU A 300 10.85 20.22 20.61
C LEU A 300 9.64 20.82 19.88
N ARG A 301 8.67 19.98 19.49
CA ARG A 301 7.44 20.43 18.82
C ARG A 301 6.61 21.32 19.74
N GLU A 302 6.36 20.89 20.97
CA GLU A 302 5.57 21.66 21.95
C GLU A 302 6.16 23.03 22.25
N ASN A 303 7.49 23.13 22.23
CA ASN A 303 8.21 24.39 22.42
C ASN A 303 8.47 25.15 21.11
N ARG A 304 7.91 24.71 19.97
CA ARG A 304 8.06 25.32 18.64
C ARG A 304 9.52 25.53 18.21
N LEU A 305 10.36 24.55 18.54
CA LEU A 305 11.79 24.54 18.22
C LEU A 305 12.04 23.93 16.82
N ASP A 306 11.37 24.48 15.82
CA ASP A 306 11.26 23.92 14.46
C ASP A 306 12.63 23.69 13.80
N ARG A 307 13.58 24.61 13.97
CA ARG A 307 14.95 24.48 13.43
C ARG A 307 15.69 23.24 13.93
N TRP A 308 15.42 22.80 15.16
CA TRP A 308 16.02 21.59 15.72
C TRP A 308 15.37 20.34 15.15
N ILE A 309 14.05 20.37 14.93
CA ILE A 309 13.33 19.28 14.26
C ILE A 309 13.84 19.14 12.82
N ASP A 310 13.96 20.25 12.09
CA ASP A 310 14.47 20.27 10.72
C ASP A 310 15.89 19.71 10.63
N ALA A 311 16.78 20.11 11.57
CA ALA A 311 18.14 19.59 11.63
C ALA A 311 18.19 18.08 11.88
N LEU A 312 17.37 17.56 12.82
CA LEU A 312 17.28 16.13 13.10
C LEU A 312 16.73 15.34 11.91
N VAL A 313 15.69 15.88 11.25
CA VAL A 313 15.09 15.28 10.07
C VAL A 313 16.09 15.25 8.91
N TYR A 314 16.84 16.33 8.69
CA TYR A 314 17.89 16.40 7.67
C TYR A 314 18.98 15.35 7.90
N VAL A 315 19.49 15.27 9.14
CA VAL A 315 20.50 14.29 9.53
C VAL A 315 19.97 12.86 9.31
N LYS A 316 18.76 12.55 9.79
CA LYS A 316 18.15 11.22 9.62
C LYS A 316 17.89 10.84 8.17
N SER A 317 17.42 11.78 7.37
CA SER A 317 17.15 11.57 5.94
C SER A 317 18.44 11.27 5.16
N SER A 318 19.58 11.77 5.62
CA SER A 318 20.88 11.55 4.96
C SER A 318 21.39 10.10 5.09
N PHE A 319 20.88 9.32 6.04
CA PHE A 319 21.28 7.91 6.24
C PHE A 319 20.12 6.91 6.17
N SER A 320 18.89 7.37 5.97
CA SER A 320 17.70 6.52 5.88
C SER A 320 16.84 6.92 4.67
N PRO A 321 16.97 6.20 3.54
CA PRO A 321 16.14 6.43 2.35
C PRO A 321 14.65 6.31 2.63
N SER A 322 14.27 5.28 3.41
CA SER A 322 12.88 5.09 3.89
C SER A 322 12.33 6.33 4.60
N PHE A 323 13.12 6.93 5.50
CA PHE A 323 12.69 8.12 6.25
C PHE A 323 12.64 9.37 5.39
N ALA A 324 13.65 9.57 4.51
CA ALA A 324 13.68 10.69 3.58
C ALA A 324 12.45 10.71 2.67
N TRP A 325 12.08 9.54 2.12
CA TRP A 325 10.87 9.38 1.33
C TRP A 325 9.62 9.70 2.15
N ALA A 326 9.47 9.15 3.35
CA ALA A 326 8.29 9.34 4.18
C ALA A 326 8.04 10.82 4.50
N VAL A 327 9.09 11.58 4.84
CA VAL A 327 9.00 13.03 5.10
C VAL A 327 8.60 13.79 3.84
N SER A 328 9.26 13.52 2.72
CA SER A 328 8.98 14.20 1.44
C SER A 328 7.55 13.93 0.95
N ASN A 329 7.10 12.67 1.04
CA ASN A 329 5.75 12.29 0.66
C ASN A 329 4.71 12.92 1.61
N ALA A 330 4.98 12.99 2.91
CA ALA A 330 4.10 13.66 3.88
C ALA A 330 3.93 15.14 3.55
N GLN A 331 5.03 15.87 3.34
CA GLN A 331 4.96 17.29 2.99
C GLN A 331 4.15 17.54 1.71
N TRP A 332 4.37 16.69 0.71
CA TRP A 332 3.68 16.81 -0.57
C TRP A 332 2.18 16.49 -0.46
N THR A 333 1.82 15.33 0.08
CA THR A 333 0.44 14.84 0.10
C THR A 333 -0.44 15.53 1.15
N MET A 334 0.15 15.94 2.28
CA MET A 334 -0.55 16.69 3.34
C MET A 334 -0.50 18.22 3.12
N LYS A 335 0.24 18.69 2.11
CA LYS A 335 0.40 20.12 1.78
C LYS A 335 1.00 20.95 2.92
N THR A 336 1.92 20.35 3.68
CA THR A 336 2.58 20.98 4.82
C THR A 336 3.95 21.54 4.42
N LYS A 337 4.40 22.59 5.10
CA LYS A 337 5.63 23.32 4.72
C LYS A 337 6.90 22.69 5.27
N ASN A 338 6.79 21.98 6.39
CA ASN A 338 7.93 21.43 7.12
C ASN A 338 7.54 20.12 7.84
N PRO A 339 8.52 19.36 8.36
CA PRO A 339 8.28 18.13 9.10
C PRO A 339 7.37 18.32 10.32
N ARG A 340 7.48 19.43 11.07
CA ARG A 340 6.61 19.69 12.23
C ARG A 340 5.14 19.77 11.81
N GLU A 341 4.83 20.58 10.80
CA GLU A 341 3.47 20.70 10.27
C GLU A 341 2.94 19.35 9.76
N SER A 342 3.82 18.52 9.18
CA SER A 342 3.46 17.15 8.78
C SER A 342 3.08 16.29 9.98
N MET A 343 3.86 16.32 11.06
CA MET A 343 3.54 15.62 12.31
C MET A 343 2.22 16.11 12.91
N ASP A 344 1.97 17.42 12.89
CA ASP A 344 0.72 18.01 13.38
C ASP A 344 -0.48 17.60 12.52
N ALA A 345 -0.32 17.55 11.20
CA ALA A 345 -1.36 17.08 10.28
C ALA A 345 -1.74 15.62 10.55
N PHE A 346 -0.76 14.72 10.76
CA PHE A 346 -1.01 13.31 11.04
C PHE A 346 -1.81 13.08 12.34
N ARG A 347 -1.74 13.99 13.31
CA ARG A 347 -2.50 13.89 14.57
C ARG A 347 -4.00 14.08 14.40
N ALA A 348 -4.42 14.77 13.35
CA ALA A 348 -5.83 14.90 13.02
C ALA A 348 -6.46 13.57 12.54
N TYR A 349 -5.63 12.62 12.11
CA TYR A 349 -6.06 11.28 11.71
C TYR A 349 -6.19 10.38 12.94
N SER A 350 -7.20 10.64 13.76
CA SER A 350 -7.51 9.86 14.97
C SER A 350 -8.97 9.42 15.00
N LEU A 351 -9.22 8.14 15.26
CA LEU A 351 -10.57 7.61 15.43
C LEU A 351 -11.09 7.74 16.87
N ARG A 352 -10.31 8.29 17.81
CA ARG A 352 -10.69 8.43 19.23
C ARG A 352 -12.07 9.07 19.41
N ASP A 353 -12.37 10.10 18.62
CA ASP A 353 -13.62 10.88 18.73
C ASP A 353 -14.77 10.39 17.82
N SER A 354 -14.51 9.35 17.02
CA SER A 354 -15.48 8.83 16.05
C SER A 354 -15.73 7.33 16.11
N ALA A 355 -14.85 6.53 16.72
CA ALA A 355 -14.99 5.08 16.81
C ALA A 355 -16.29 4.67 17.49
N SER A 356 -16.70 5.37 18.55
CA SER A 356 -17.97 5.13 19.25
C SER A 356 -19.20 5.48 18.41
N LYS A 357 -19.07 6.18 17.28
CA LYS A 357 -20.19 6.49 16.37
C LYS A 357 -20.42 5.41 15.30
N ILE A 358 -19.45 4.51 15.12
CA ILE A 358 -19.54 3.42 14.14
C ILE A 358 -20.59 2.42 14.63
N ARG A 359 -21.58 2.14 13.78
CA ARG A 359 -22.71 1.23 14.06
C ARG A 359 -22.73 0.00 13.14
N GLN A 360 -21.80 -0.08 12.20
CA GLN A 360 -21.71 -1.12 11.20
C GLN A 360 -21.13 -2.43 11.74
N ASP A 361 -21.18 -3.48 10.94
CA ASP A 361 -20.34 -4.67 11.11
C ASP A 361 -18.88 -4.31 10.76
N VAL A 362 -17.93 -4.56 11.65
CA VAL A 362 -16.52 -4.16 11.49
C VAL A 362 -15.61 -5.37 11.34
N LEU A 363 -14.70 -5.33 10.37
CA LEU A 363 -13.56 -6.23 10.24
C LEU A 363 -12.25 -5.45 10.41
N ILE A 364 -11.40 -5.90 11.32
CA ILE A 364 -10.07 -5.34 11.57
C ILE A 364 -9.04 -6.39 11.16
N LEU A 365 -8.17 -6.05 10.21
CA LEU A 365 -7.04 -6.88 9.81
C LEU A 365 -5.74 -6.27 10.37
N THR A 366 -4.77 -7.12 10.74
CA THR A 366 -3.50 -6.65 11.31
C THR A 366 -2.38 -7.65 11.06
N GLY A 367 -1.27 -7.20 10.48
CA GLY A 367 0.00 -7.92 10.49
C GLY A 367 0.79 -7.70 11.78
N GLU A 368 1.35 -8.77 12.37
CA GLU A 368 2.15 -8.66 13.61
C GLU A 368 3.50 -7.92 13.43
N GLU A 369 3.98 -7.81 12.19
CA GLU A 369 5.26 -7.19 11.84
C GLU A 369 5.08 -5.92 11.01
N ASP A 370 3.92 -5.28 11.14
CA ASP A 370 3.64 -4.00 10.51
C ASP A 370 4.68 -2.95 10.94
N HIS A 371 5.54 -2.58 9.98
CA HIS A 371 6.60 -1.62 10.21
C HIS A 371 6.09 -0.18 10.32
N PHE A 372 4.89 0.12 9.82
CA PHE A 372 4.27 1.45 9.93
C PHE A 372 3.47 1.59 11.21
N ILE A 373 2.52 0.69 11.45
CA ILE A 373 1.54 0.83 12.52
C ILE A 373 2.14 0.35 13.85
N PRO A 374 2.05 1.14 14.94
CA PRO A 374 2.44 0.68 16.27
C PRO A 374 1.66 -0.57 16.71
N PRO A 375 2.32 -1.52 17.39
CA PRO A 375 1.61 -2.65 17.97
C PRO A 375 0.58 -2.15 19.01
N GLY A 376 -0.64 -2.68 18.95
CA GLY A 376 -1.71 -2.35 19.91
C GLY A 376 -2.80 -1.42 19.37
N GLN A 377 -2.57 -0.65 18.30
CA GLN A 377 -3.61 0.20 17.71
C GLN A 377 -4.88 -0.59 17.29
N ALA A 378 -4.71 -1.81 16.80
CA ALA A 378 -5.83 -2.68 16.45
C ALA A 378 -6.73 -3.00 17.67
N GLU A 379 -6.13 -3.25 18.83
CA GLU A 379 -6.85 -3.55 20.06
C GLU A 379 -7.49 -2.30 20.68
N GLU A 380 -6.80 -1.16 20.58
CA GLU A 380 -7.36 0.13 21.00
C GLU A 380 -8.57 0.51 20.13
N PHE A 381 -8.47 0.32 18.82
CA PHE A 381 -9.58 0.52 17.90
C PHE A 381 -10.74 -0.41 18.23
N ARG A 382 -10.47 -1.72 18.37
CA ARG A 382 -11.46 -2.73 18.76
C ARG A 382 -12.21 -2.34 20.03
N SER A 383 -11.48 -1.87 21.05
CA SER A 383 -12.04 -1.47 22.34
C SER A 383 -12.85 -0.18 22.26
N SER A 384 -12.55 0.70 21.30
CA SER A 384 -13.24 1.98 21.10
C SER A 384 -14.55 1.86 20.30
N LEU A 385 -14.81 0.71 19.67
CA LEU A 385 -16.00 0.40 18.87
C LEU A 385 -17.21 0.03 19.74
N THR A 386 -17.58 0.89 20.69
CA THR A 386 -18.61 0.58 21.71
C THR A 386 -20.04 0.42 21.17
N ASN A 387 -20.33 0.96 19.98
CA ASN A 387 -21.65 0.90 19.35
C ASN A 387 -21.67 0.12 18.03
N ALA A 388 -20.56 -0.52 17.64
CA ALA A 388 -20.49 -1.32 16.43
C ALA A 388 -21.44 -2.52 16.54
N LYS A 389 -22.09 -2.88 15.43
CA LYS A 389 -23.03 -4.01 15.41
C LYS A 389 -22.33 -5.34 15.65
N SER A 390 -21.14 -5.50 15.09
CA SER A 390 -20.22 -6.58 15.45
C SER A 390 -18.79 -6.16 15.14
N VAL A 391 -17.82 -6.78 15.82
CA VAL A 391 -16.40 -6.55 15.55
C VAL A 391 -15.71 -7.90 15.39
N THR A 392 -15.07 -8.11 14.25
CA THR A 392 -14.22 -9.27 13.97
C THR A 392 -12.79 -8.76 13.79
N SER A 393 -11.83 -9.36 14.49
CA SER A 393 -10.41 -9.01 14.38
C SER A 393 -9.61 -10.24 13.97
N ILE A 394 -8.78 -10.09 12.95
CA ILE A 394 -7.93 -11.17 12.43
C ILE A 394 -6.50 -10.66 12.41
N ARG A 395 -5.61 -11.43 13.02
CA ARG A 395 -4.20 -11.11 13.18
C ARG A 395 -3.35 -12.14 12.44
N TYR A 396 -2.42 -11.66 11.63
CA TYR A 396 -1.53 -12.49 10.82
C TYR A 396 -0.12 -12.47 11.41
N ASP A 397 0.34 -13.63 11.85
CA ASP A 397 1.68 -13.82 12.39
C ASP A 397 2.70 -14.11 11.27
N ARG A 398 3.99 -14.15 11.62
CA ARG A 398 5.05 -14.44 10.66
C ARG A 398 4.87 -15.82 10.01
N ALA A 399 4.39 -16.80 10.77
CA ALA A 399 4.23 -18.18 10.29
C ALA A 399 3.14 -18.31 9.21
N SER A 400 2.11 -17.46 9.27
CA SER A 400 1.07 -17.37 8.24
C SER A 400 1.56 -16.81 6.91
N GLY A 401 2.70 -16.08 6.92
CA GLY A 401 3.23 -15.34 5.78
C GLY A 401 2.60 -13.97 5.56
N GLY A 402 1.58 -13.59 6.35
CA GLY A 402 0.84 -12.32 6.22
C GLY A 402 1.20 -11.24 7.24
N ALA A 403 2.33 -11.34 7.95
CA ALA A 403 2.65 -10.42 9.04
C ALA A 403 3.01 -8.98 8.62
N GLU A 404 3.31 -8.76 7.34
CA GLU A 404 3.66 -7.44 6.80
C GLU A 404 2.43 -6.53 6.71
N HIS A 405 2.68 -5.22 6.63
CA HIS A 405 1.63 -4.22 6.45
C HIS A 405 0.75 -4.54 5.22
N CYS A 406 -0.56 -4.52 5.41
CA CYS A 406 -1.57 -4.91 4.43
C CYS A 406 -1.36 -6.32 3.88
N GLN A 407 -0.87 -7.26 4.69
CA GLN A 407 -0.65 -8.67 4.31
C GLN A 407 0.07 -8.81 2.95
N LEU A 408 0.96 -7.88 2.59
CA LEU A 408 1.66 -7.93 1.30
C LEU A 408 2.51 -9.20 1.20
N GLY A 409 2.37 -9.92 0.09
CA GLY A 409 2.93 -11.26 -0.09
C GLY A 409 1.98 -12.38 0.30
N ALA A 410 0.85 -12.08 0.96
CA ALA A 410 -0.16 -13.04 1.39
C ALA A 410 -1.58 -12.65 0.93
N GLN A 411 -1.71 -12.09 -0.27
CA GLN A 411 -2.99 -11.60 -0.79
C GLN A 411 -4.15 -12.61 -0.73
N VAL A 412 -3.87 -13.88 -1.06
CA VAL A 412 -4.89 -14.94 -1.02
C VAL A 412 -5.40 -15.20 0.39
N LEU A 413 -4.54 -15.03 1.39
CA LEU A 413 -4.88 -15.30 2.79
C LEU A 413 -5.92 -14.31 3.30
N TRP A 414 -5.65 -13.00 3.19
CA TRP A 414 -6.62 -12.00 3.64
C TRP A 414 -7.90 -12.00 2.78
N HIS A 415 -7.83 -12.37 1.50
CA HIS A 415 -9.02 -12.59 0.69
C HIS A 415 -9.89 -13.70 1.27
N ALA A 416 -9.31 -14.82 1.68
CA ALA A 416 -10.08 -15.93 2.25
C ALA A 416 -10.85 -15.48 3.51
N ASP A 417 -10.18 -14.74 4.39
CA ASP A 417 -10.76 -14.22 5.62
C ASP A 417 -11.81 -13.12 5.37
N PHE A 418 -11.51 -12.17 4.47
CA PHE A 418 -12.45 -11.13 4.07
C PHE A 418 -13.72 -11.73 3.45
N PHE A 419 -13.59 -12.63 2.47
CA PHE A 419 -14.76 -13.22 1.83
C PHE A 419 -15.49 -14.22 2.74
N GLY A 420 -14.79 -14.86 3.68
CA GLY A 420 -15.40 -15.63 4.76
C GLY A 420 -16.26 -14.74 5.66
N TRP A 421 -15.75 -13.58 6.06
CA TRP A 421 -16.50 -12.57 6.82
C TRP A 421 -17.70 -12.05 6.04
N MET A 422 -17.57 -11.86 4.72
CA MET A 422 -18.63 -11.36 3.83
C MET A 422 -19.86 -12.27 3.73
N THR A 423 -19.74 -13.57 4.04
CA THR A 423 -20.86 -14.52 3.99
C THR A 423 -22.06 -14.10 4.86
N ARG A 424 -21.84 -13.26 5.88
CA ARG A 424 -22.90 -12.71 6.75
C ARG A 424 -23.84 -11.73 6.03
N PHE A 425 -23.39 -11.12 4.94
CA PHE A 425 -24.18 -10.15 4.17
C PHE A 425 -24.88 -10.79 2.97
N GLU A 426 -24.57 -12.05 2.66
CA GLU A 426 -25.26 -12.78 1.61
C GLU A 426 -26.64 -13.21 2.13
N THR A 427 -27.69 -12.85 1.38
CA THR A 427 -29.04 -13.32 1.66
C THR A 427 -29.02 -14.84 1.59
N LYS A 428 -29.38 -15.53 2.69
CA LYS A 428 -29.64 -16.96 2.66
C LYS A 428 -30.74 -17.19 1.62
N GLU A 429 -30.40 -17.74 0.46
CA GLU A 429 -31.42 -18.25 -0.44
C GLU A 429 -32.20 -19.28 0.38
N SER A 430 -33.49 -19.01 0.59
CA SER A 430 -34.39 -20.01 1.14
C SER A 430 -34.27 -21.22 0.24
N LYS A 431 -33.69 -22.32 0.74
CA LYS A 431 -33.77 -23.62 0.09
C LYS A 431 -35.27 -23.88 -0.13
N ARG A 432 -35.72 -23.67 -1.36
CA ARG A 432 -37.05 -24.09 -1.82
C ARG A 432 -36.95 -25.53 -2.29
#